data_AF-A0A150X465-F1
#
_entry.id   AF-A0A150X465-F1
#
_cell.length_a   1.000
_cell.length_b   1.000
_cell.length_c   1.000
_cell.angle_alpha   90.00
_cell.angle_beta   90.00
_cell.angle_gamma   90.00
#
_symmetry.space_group_name_H-M   'P 1'
#
loop_
_entity.id
_entity.type
_entity.pdbx_description
1 polymer ?
#
loop_
_entity_poly.entity_id
_entity_poly.type
_entity_poly.pdbx_seq_one_letter_code
_entity_poly.pdbx_strand_id
1 'polypeptide(L)'
;MGLFDFFNKTNSYSINDLSHYGLVKTSEERKKQSENYLRSMKFKVNPYLPTIEDSKIAKFQSARNIVVRTQILGALTETAFDFSRSECKEYLEKLQIWNQVSPEEKAYLLHDEPSHSNIVSISWRIEACYTLYWSLGLIKELPSPNQTINLHDVQDRIISSFESQEQFFNSVELRNREEILDECDFIYRLHNSVRSSVFNNAKIPHDYNPSIIYERHYALNWVTCYQDNWDEVTTDT
;
A
#
# COMPACT_ATOMS: atom_id res chain seq x y z
N MET A 1 -19.39 17.16 -1.49
CA MET A 1 -19.86 16.21 -0.47
C MET A 1 -18.71 15.26 -0.24
N GLY A 2 -17.97 15.46 0.85
CA GLY A 2 -16.68 14.82 1.08
C GLY A 2 -16.85 13.41 1.64
N LEU A 3 -15.82 12.58 1.47
CA LEU A 3 -15.70 11.17 1.92
C LEU A 3 -16.12 10.90 3.38
N PHE A 4 -16.26 11.93 4.22
CA PHE A 4 -16.63 11.81 5.62
C PHE A 4 -18.15 11.76 5.92
N ASP A 5 -19.02 12.11 4.95
CA ASP A 5 -20.46 12.22 5.23
C ASP A 5 -21.22 10.89 5.25
N PHE A 6 -20.60 9.78 4.84
CA PHE A 6 -21.29 8.49 4.73
C PHE A 6 -21.27 7.66 6.04
N PHE A 7 -20.31 7.91 6.94
CA PHE A 7 -20.14 7.14 8.18
C PHE A 7 -20.91 7.70 9.40
N ASN A 8 -21.57 8.85 9.27
CA ASN A 8 -22.18 9.57 10.40
C ASN A 8 -23.72 9.62 10.42
N LYS A 9 -24.44 8.71 9.75
CA LYS A 9 -25.89 8.56 9.98
C LYS A 9 -26.16 7.52 11.06
N THR A 10 -26.14 8.00 12.29
CA THR A 10 -26.66 7.32 13.48
C THR A 10 -28.15 7.09 13.35
N ASN A 11 -28.58 5.83 13.47
CA ASN A 11 -29.93 5.51 13.94
C ASN A 11 -29.78 5.18 15.43
N SER A 12 -30.50 5.93 16.25
CA SER A 12 -30.48 5.84 17.71
C SER A 12 -31.03 4.51 18.20
N TYR A 13 -30.19 3.64 18.76
CA TYR A 13 -30.62 2.61 19.70
C TYR A 13 -29.62 2.49 20.86
N SER A 14 -30.20 2.67 22.06
CA SER A 14 -29.80 2.31 23.42
C SER A 14 -28.34 1.91 23.69
N ILE A 15 -27.71 2.69 24.57
CA ILE A 15 -26.47 2.39 25.28
C ILE A 15 -26.66 1.12 26.12
N ASN A 16 -26.08 0.01 25.66
CA ASN A 16 -25.51 -1.12 26.41
C ASN A 16 -25.51 -2.37 25.53
N ASP A 17 -24.53 -2.50 24.63
CA ASP A 17 -24.04 -3.82 24.21
C ASP A 17 -22.64 -3.71 23.57
N LEU A 18 -21.65 -4.00 24.40
CA LEU A 18 -20.36 -4.65 24.14
C LEU A 18 -19.77 -4.59 22.70
N SER A 19 -18.60 -3.94 22.63
CA SER A 19 -17.38 -4.37 21.92
C SER A 19 -17.04 -3.78 20.54
N HIS A 20 -15.81 -3.28 20.50
CA HIS A 20 -15.03 -2.72 19.42
C HIS A 20 -14.56 -3.82 18.43
N TYR A 21 -15.47 -4.66 17.92
CA TYR A 21 -15.15 -5.63 16.86
C TYR A 21 -15.52 -5.03 15.50
N GLY A 22 -14.51 -4.77 14.67
CA GLY A 22 -14.73 -4.66 13.23
C GLY A 22 -15.43 -5.95 12.78
N LEU A 23 -16.60 -5.83 12.16
CA LEU A 23 -17.37 -6.98 11.70
C LEU A 23 -16.51 -7.77 10.71
N VAL A 24 -16.19 -9.02 11.06
CA VAL A 24 -15.50 -9.95 10.16
C VAL A 24 -16.36 -10.15 8.92
N LYS A 25 -15.82 -9.81 7.75
CA LYS A 25 -16.53 -9.97 6.48
C LYS A 25 -16.09 -11.25 5.79
N THR A 26 -17.06 -11.96 5.22
CA THR A 26 -16.76 -12.98 4.22
C THR A 26 -16.14 -12.33 2.97
N SER A 27 -15.38 -13.09 2.20
CA SER A 27 -14.77 -12.57 0.96
C SER A 27 -15.82 -12.10 -0.05
N GLU A 28 -17.01 -12.70 -0.06
CA GLU A 28 -18.13 -12.27 -0.93
C GLU A 28 -18.76 -10.96 -0.47
N GLU A 29 -18.94 -10.75 0.84
CA GLU A 29 -19.41 -9.46 1.37
C GLU A 29 -18.42 -8.34 1.04
N ARG A 30 -17.12 -8.61 1.21
CA ARG A 30 -16.04 -7.68 0.88
C ARG A 30 -16.03 -7.33 -0.60
N LYS A 31 -16.06 -8.34 -1.48
CA LYS A 31 -16.22 -8.18 -2.92
C LYS A 31 -17.40 -7.28 -3.24
N LYS A 32 -18.60 -7.62 -2.75
CA LYS A 32 -19.81 -6.85 -3.01
C LYS A 32 -19.69 -5.39 -2.56
N GLN A 33 -19.08 -5.14 -1.40
CA GLN A 33 -18.82 -3.80 -0.90
C GLN A 33 -17.93 -3.00 -1.87
N SER A 34 -16.77 -3.54 -2.24
CA SER A 34 -15.83 -2.89 -3.15
C SER A 34 -16.46 -2.61 -4.52
N GLU A 35 -17.16 -3.59 -5.09
CA GLU A 35 -17.80 -3.41 -6.39
C GLU A 35 -18.89 -2.34 -6.36
N ASN A 36 -19.69 -2.28 -5.29
CA ASN A 36 -20.71 -1.25 -5.13
C ASN A 36 -20.08 0.15 -5.00
N TYR A 37 -18.99 0.25 -4.25
CA TYR A 37 -18.27 1.50 -4.11
C TYR A 37 -17.67 1.97 -5.45
N LEU A 38 -17.02 1.08 -6.19
CA LEU A 38 -16.49 1.37 -7.53
C LEU A 38 -17.59 1.82 -8.50
N ARG A 39 -18.75 1.15 -8.51
CA ARG A 39 -19.91 1.57 -9.32
C ARG A 39 -20.41 2.97 -8.94
N SER A 40 -20.43 3.29 -7.65
CA SER A 40 -20.80 4.62 -7.16
C SER A 40 -19.86 5.72 -7.69
N MET A 41 -18.57 5.37 -7.86
CA MET A 41 -17.53 6.22 -8.45
C MET A 41 -17.48 6.18 -9.98
N LYS A 42 -18.46 5.55 -10.65
CA LYS A 42 -18.58 5.43 -12.11
C LYS A 42 -17.55 4.51 -12.78
N PHE A 43 -16.90 3.63 -12.03
CA PHE A 43 -16.09 2.57 -12.62
C PHE A 43 -16.98 1.44 -13.16
N LYS A 44 -16.59 0.89 -14.31
CA LYS A 44 -17.10 -0.40 -14.79
C LYS A 44 -16.36 -1.50 -14.07
N VAL A 45 -17.11 -2.40 -13.43
CA VAL A 45 -16.55 -3.48 -12.60
C VAL A 45 -16.77 -4.82 -13.30
N ASN A 46 -15.73 -5.66 -13.32
CA ASN A 46 -15.83 -7.04 -13.77
C ASN A 46 -16.38 -7.93 -12.62
N PRO A 47 -17.63 -8.43 -12.69
CA PRO A 47 -18.22 -9.23 -11.61
C PRO A 47 -17.62 -10.64 -11.51
N TYR A 48 -16.88 -11.08 -12.53
CA TYR A 48 -16.29 -12.42 -12.60
C TYR A 48 -14.90 -12.50 -11.97
N LEU A 49 -14.35 -11.38 -11.49
CA LEU A 49 -13.10 -11.46 -10.73
C LEU A 49 -13.30 -12.33 -9.48
N PRO A 50 -12.37 -13.25 -9.19
CA PRO A 50 -12.42 -14.05 -7.98
C PRO A 50 -12.42 -13.16 -6.72
N THR A 51 -12.81 -13.75 -5.61
CA THR A 51 -12.62 -13.15 -4.29
C THR A 51 -11.17 -13.33 -3.84
N ILE A 52 -10.70 -12.43 -2.98
CA ILE A 52 -9.47 -12.68 -2.22
C ILE A 52 -9.74 -13.64 -1.04
N GLU A 53 -8.69 -14.11 -0.41
CA GLU A 53 -8.75 -14.95 0.79
C GLU A 53 -9.53 -14.28 1.93
N ASP A 54 -10.25 -15.09 2.71
CA ASP A 54 -10.94 -14.60 3.92
C ASP A 54 -9.95 -14.46 5.09
N SER A 55 -10.31 -13.65 6.09
CA SER A 55 -9.40 -13.33 7.20
C SER A 55 -9.00 -14.51 8.08
N LYS A 56 -9.67 -15.67 7.99
CA LYS A 56 -9.32 -16.88 8.74
C LYS A 56 -8.15 -17.63 8.10
N ILE A 57 -7.93 -17.46 6.80
CA ILE A 57 -6.87 -18.15 6.06
C ILE A 57 -5.81 -17.20 5.51
N ALA A 58 -6.15 -15.91 5.32
CA ALA A 58 -5.25 -14.91 4.81
C ALA A 58 -3.98 -14.79 5.66
N LYS A 59 -2.84 -14.78 4.97
CA LYS A 59 -1.53 -14.56 5.58
C LYS A 59 -1.19 -13.07 5.59
N PHE A 60 -0.30 -12.69 6.49
CA PHE A 60 0.17 -11.31 6.60
C PHE A 60 1.64 -11.28 6.94
N GLN A 61 2.35 -10.31 6.36
CA GLN A 61 3.69 -9.94 6.80
C GLN A 61 3.67 -9.52 8.27
N SER A 62 4.77 -9.79 8.97
CA SER A 62 4.96 -9.25 10.32
C SER A 62 5.11 -7.73 10.26
N ALA A 63 4.65 -7.01 11.28
CA ALA A 63 4.84 -5.57 11.38
C ALA A 63 6.32 -5.18 11.26
N ARG A 64 7.21 -5.97 11.85
CA ARG A 64 8.67 -5.81 11.72
C ARG A 64 9.16 -5.88 10.27
N ASN A 65 8.69 -6.86 9.49
CA ASN A 65 9.07 -6.98 8.07
C ASN A 65 8.58 -5.76 7.28
N ILE A 66 7.36 -5.30 7.55
CA ILE A 66 6.81 -4.12 6.89
C ILE A 66 7.60 -2.87 7.28
N VAL A 67 7.97 -2.70 8.55
CA VAL A 67 8.86 -1.61 8.99
C VAL A 67 10.19 -1.64 8.25
N VAL A 68 10.86 -2.79 8.17
CA VAL A 68 12.10 -2.92 7.38
C VAL A 68 11.88 -2.48 5.94
N ARG A 69 10.79 -2.93 5.32
CA ARG A 69 10.46 -2.62 3.94
C ARG A 69 10.21 -1.12 3.74
N THR A 70 9.55 -0.44 4.67
CA THR A 70 9.38 1.03 4.62
C THR A 70 10.73 1.76 4.67
N GLN A 71 11.69 1.29 5.47
CA GLN A 71 13.02 1.90 5.55
C GLN A 71 13.80 1.70 4.25
N ILE A 72 13.70 0.51 3.63
CA ILE A 72 14.31 0.23 2.34
C ILE A 72 13.70 1.11 1.26
N LEU A 73 12.37 1.10 1.10
CA LEU A 73 11.69 1.86 0.05
C LEU A 73 11.85 3.37 0.24
N GLY A 74 11.76 3.87 1.47
CA GLY A 74 11.99 5.28 1.77
C GLY A 74 13.36 5.74 1.30
N ALA A 75 14.43 5.09 1.76
CA ALA A 75 15.80 5.43 1.35
C ALA A 75 16.04 5.23 -0.15
N LEU A 76 15.44 4.21 -0.76
CA LEU A 76 15.54 3.93 -2.18
C LEU A 76 14.87 5.02 -3.03
N THR A 77 13.70 5.52 -2.61
CA THR A 77 12.98 6.55 -3.37
C THR A 77 13.70 7.90 -3.38
N GLU A 78 14.42 8.24 -2.32
CA GLU A 78 15.24 9.46 -2.25
C GLU A 78 16.31 9.49 -3.35
N THR A 79 16.80 8.32 -3.81
CA THR A 79 17.81 8.29 -4.88
C THR A 79 17.27 8.70 -6.25
N ALA A 80 15.94 8.85 -6.38
CA ALA A 80 15.33 9.43 -7.56
C ALA A 80 15.30 10.98 -7.52
N PHE A 81 15.63 11.59 -6.38
CA PHE A 81 15.58 13.04 -6.11
C PHE A 81 16.93 13.60 -5.62
N ASP A 82 18.02 13.14 -6.23
CA ASP A 82 19.41 13.57 -5.99
C ASP A 82 20.12 13.00 -4.75
N PHE A 83 19.52 12.10 -3.98
CA PHE A 83 20.25 11.36 -2.95
C PHE A 83 21.19 10.32 -3.56
N SER A 84 22.42 10.22 -3.06
CA SER A 84 23.39 9.28 -3.62
C SER A 84 22.99 7.82 -3.36
N ARG A 85 23.10 6.97 -4.39
CA ARG A 85 22.89 5.52 -4.25
C ARG A 85 23.92 4.86 -3.33
N SER A 86 25.14 5.40 -3.27
CA SER A 86 26.16 4.92 -2.32
C SER A 86 25.77 5.26 -0.88
N GLU A 87 25.29 6.48 -0.65
CA GLU A 87 24.81 6.91 0.68
C GLU A 87 23.56 6.14 1.10
N CYS A 88 22.66 5.82 0.16
CA CYS A 88 21.53 4.94 0.40
C CYS A 88 21.97 3.55 0.85
N LYS A 89 22.93 2.94 0.16
CA LYS A 89 23.52 1.66 0.58
C LYS A 89 24.14 1.74 1.97
N GLU A 90 24.98 2.75 2.23
CA GLU A 90 25.64 2.94 3.53
C GLU A 90 24.62 3.13 4.66
N TYR A 91 23.55 3.87 4.41
CA TYR A 91 22.44 4.03 5.34
C TYR A 91 21.80 2.67 5.68
N LEU A 92 21.44 1.87 4.67
CA LEU A 92 20.82 0.55 4.86
C LEU A 92 21.76 -0.46 5.55
N GLU A 93 23.07 -0.35 5.32
CA GLU A 93 24.10 -1.13 6.03
C GLU A 93 24.21 -0.71 7.50
N LYS A 94 24.18 0.60 7.79
CA LYS A 94 24.18 1.14 9.15
C LYS A 94 22.95 0.70 9.94
N LEU A 95 21.78 0.61 9.29
CA LEU A 95 20.56 0.06 9.88
C LEU A 95 20.59 -1.49 9.98
N GLN A 96 21.62 -2.17 9.48
CA GLN A 96 21.75 -3.62 9.44
C GLN A 96 20.63 -4.34 8.67
N ILE A 97 20.03 -3.68 7.68
CA ILE A 97 18.93 -4.23 6.85
C ILE A 97 19.32 -4.46 5.38
N TRP A 98 20.56 -4.17 4.98
CA TRP A 98 21.05 -4.41 3.62
C TRP A 98 20.78 -5.82 3.08
N ASN A 99 20.88 -6.85 3.93
CA ASN A 99 20.61 -8.23 3.53
C ASN A 99 19.13 -8.48 3.15
N GLN A 100 18.22 -7.62 3.60
CA GLN A 100 16.78 -7.68 3.30
C GLN A 100 16.38 -6.84 2.08
N VAL A 101 17.32 -6.09 1.48
CA VAL A 101 17.11 -5.41 0.20
C VAL A 101 17.01 -6.47 -0.89
N SER A 102 15.99 -6.33 -1.74
CA SER A 102 15.69 -7.31 -2.78
C SER A 102 16.78 -7.36 -3.86
N PRO A 103 16.90 -8.48 -4.60
CA PRO A 103 17.81 -8.58 -5.73
C PRO A 103 17.71 -7.44 -6.74
N GLU A 104 16.50 -7.04 -7.16
CA GLU A 104 16.30 -5.97 -8.13
C GLU A 104 16.73 -4.60 -7.59
N GLU A 105 16.43 -4.32 -6.32
CA GLU A 105 16.84 -3.08 -5.67
C GLU A 105 18.36 -3.00 -5.49
N LYS A 106 19.00 -4.11 -5.11
CA LYS A 106 20.47 -4.19 -5.06
C LYS A 106 21.07 -3.95 -6.44
N ALA A 107 20.49 -4.54 -7.49
CA ALA A 107 20.96 -4.33 -8.85
C ALA A 107 20.88 -2.84 -9.23
N TYR A 108 19.78 -2.15 -8.89
CA TYR A 108 19.65 -0.71 -9.14
C TYR A 108 20.64 0.15 -8.34
N LEU A 109 20.81 -0.13 -7.04
CA LEU A 109 21.70 0.64 -6.16
C LEU A 109 23.17 0.48 -6.50
N LEU A 110 23.57 -0.69 -7.02
CA LEU A 110 24.96 -1.01 -7.37
C LEU A 110 25.29 -0.72 -8.84
N HIS A 111 24.32 -0.36 -9.67
CA HIS A 111 24.56 -0.07 -11.08
C HIS A 111 25.34 1.24 -11.23
N ASP A 112 26.30 1.35 -12.15
CA ASP A 112 27.04 2.62 -12.31
C ASP A 112 26.13 3.73 -12.85
N GLU A 113 25.37 3.46 -13.92
CA GLU A 113 24.46 4.44 -14.54
C GLU A 113 23.07 3.83 -14.81
N PRO A 114 22.06 4.05 -13.96
CA PRO A 114 20.74 3.48 -14.13
C PRO A 114 20.01 4.23 -15.24
N SER A 115 19.20 3.51 -16.02
CA SER A 115 18.43 4.17 -17.07
C SER A 115 17.37 5.12 -16.49
N HIS A 116 16.91 6.07 -17.29
CA HIS A 116 15.83 6.98 -16.88
C HIS A 116 14.56 6.22 -16.48
N SER A 117 14.22 5.13 -17.17
CA SER A 117 13.06 4.31 -16.81
C SER A 117 13.24 3.59 -15.47
N ASN A 118 14.46 3.20 -15.11
CA ASN A 118 14.73 2.68 -13.76
C ASN A 118 14.47 3.76 -12.70
N ILE A 119 14.98 4.98 -12.90
CA ILE A 119 14.78 6.10 -11.97
C ILE A 119 13.29 6.41 -11.79
N VAL A 120 12.54 6.47 -12.90
CA VAL A 120 11.09 6.68 -12.86
C VAL A 120 10.38 5.53 -12.14
N SER A 121 10.78 4.28 -12.36
CA SER A 121 10.17 3.13 -11.67
C SER A 121 10.43 3.20 -10.16
N ILE A 122 11.64 3.62 -9.76
CA ILE A 122 12.03 3.79 -8.37
C ILE A 122 11.24 4.93 -7.71
N SER A 123 11.03 6.07 -8.39
CA SER A 123 10.26 7.17 -7.82
C SER A 123 8.80 6.81 -7.53
N TRP A 124 8.20 5.92 -8.33
CA TRP A 124 6.85 5.41 -8.07
C TRP A 124 6.73 4.57 -6.80
N ARG A 125 7.84 3.98 -6.30
CA ARG A 125 7.84 3.22 -5.02
C ARG A 125 7.46 4.08 -3.81
N ILE A 126 7.36 5.41 -3.95
CA ILE A 126 6.76 6.29 -2.95
C ILE A 126 5.35 5.81 -2.56
N GLU A 127 4.52 5.45 -3.54
CA GLU A 127 3.14 5.02 -3.31
C GLU A 127 3.08 3.66 -2.60
N ALA A 128 4.00 2.77 -2.94
CA ALA A 128 4.18 1.51 -2.23
C ALA A 128 4.58 1.76 -0.77
N CYS A 129 5.61 2.57 -0.53
CA CYS A 129 6.09 2.92 0.81
C CYS A 129 4.98 3.56 1.68
N TYR A 130 4.24 4.51 1.12
CA TYR A 130 3.11 5.14 1.80
C TYR A 130 2.02 4.14 2.17
N THR A 131 1.75 3.17 1.29
CA THR A 131 0.80 2.07 1.55
C THR A 131 1.25 1.16 2.68
N LEU A 132 2.55 0.89 2.77
CA LEU A 132 3.13 0.14 3.90
C LEU A 132 3.00 0.91 5.22
N TYR A 133 3.24 2.23 5.24
CA TYR A 133 2.99 3.04 6.43
C TYR A 133 1.50 3.04 6.84
N TRP A 134 0.59 3.06 5.87
CA TRP A 134 -0.84 2.91 6.13
C TRP A 134 -1.18 1.53 6.72
N SER A 135 -0.59 0.44 6.22
CA SER A 135 -0.81 -0.91 6.76
C SER A 135 -0.21 -1.11 8.16
N LEU A 136 0.70 -0.24 8.59
CA LEU A 136 1.22 -0.16 9.96
C LEU A 136 0.42 0.78 10.88
N GLY A 137 -0.68 1.36 10.39
CA GLY A 137 -1.48 2.31 11.17
C GLY A 137 -0.81 3.68 11.43
N LEU A 138 0.37 3.92 10.85
CA LEU A 138 1.15 5.16 11.01
C LEU A 138 0.59 6.30 10.15
N ILE A 139 -0.22 5.95 9.15
CA ILE A 139 -0.98 6.87 8.32
C ILE A 139 -2.45 6.50 8.39
N LYS A 140 -3.30 7.50 8.59
CA LYS A 140 -4.73 7.31 8.81
C LYS A 140 -5.45 6.77 7.57
N GLU A 141 -5.16 7.32 6.40
CA GLU A 141 -5.92 7.08 5.16
C GLU A 141 -5.03 7.20 3.93
N LEU A 142 -5.35 6.42 2.88
CA LEU A 142 -4.70 6.52 1.59
C LEU A 142 -5.40 7.62 0.77
N PRO A 143 -4.66 8.61 0.24
CA PRO A 143 -5.25 9.67 -0.58
C PRO A 143 -5.82 9.11 -1.88
N SER A 144 -6.68 9.87 -2.55
CA SER A 144 -7.21 9.45 -3.87
C SER A 144 -6.06 9.22 -4.86
N PRO A 145 -6.08 8.17 -5.70
CA PRO A 145 -4.96 7.79 -6.57
C PRO A 145 -4.81 8.70 -7.81
N ASN A 146 -5.07 9.99 -7.63
CA ASN A 146 -4.78 11.09 -8.55
C ASN A 146 -4.05 12.24 -7.81
N GLN A 147 -3.74 12.05 -6.53
CA GLN A 147 -3.01 13.01 -5.70
C GLN A 147 -1.58 12.54 -5.54
N THR A 148 -0.63 13.48 -5.62
CA THR A 148 0.79 13.20 -5.37
C THR A 148 1.07 13.18 -3.88
N ILE A 149 2.02 12.34 -3.48
CA ILE A 149 2.46 12.18 -2.09
C ILE A 149 3.85 12.80 -1.93
N ASN A 150 4.02 13.62 -0.89
CA ASN A 150 5.36 13.98 -0.41
C ASN A 150 5.78 12.96 0.66
N LEU A 151 6.57 11.96 0.27
CA LEU A 151 6.99 10.91 1.20
C LEU A 151 7.98 11.43 2.24
N HIS A 152 8.85 12.36 1.85
CA HIS A 152 9.91 12.90 2.70
C HIS A 152 9.33 13.46 4.02
N ASP A 153 8.38 14.40 3.92
CA ASP A 153 7.73 15.00 5.10
C ASP A 153 7.00 13.97 5.97
N VAL A 154 6.44 12.94 5.33
CA VAL A 154 5.69 11.88 6.02
C VAL A 154 6.65 10.98 6.79
N GLN A 155 7.75 10.57 6.16
CA GLN A 155 8.77 9.72 6.74
C GLN A 155 9.48 10.41 7.90
N ASP A 156 9.87 11.68 7.73
CA ASP A 156 10.50 12.46 8.80
C ASP A 156 9.59 12.59 10.02
N ARG A 157 8.30 12.89 9.81
CA ARG A 157 7.32 12.97 10.90
C ARG A 157 7.11 11.63 11.59
N ILE A 158 7.05 10.53 10.84
CA ILE A 158 6.88 9.19 11.41
C ILE A 158 8.11 8.83 12.23
N ILE A 159 9.32 8.90 11.65
CA ILE A 159 10.56 8.49 12.30
C ILE A 159 10.83 9.35 13.55
N SER A 160 10.62 10.66 13.47
CA SER A 160 10.81 11.57 14.60
C SER A 160 9.81 11.39 15.75
N SER A 161 8.71 10.66 15.53
CA SER A 161 7.76 10.30 16.59
C SER A 161 8.25 9.17 17.51
N PHE A 162 9.37 8.53 17.16
CA PHE A 162 10.03 7.50 17.95
C PHE A 162 11.36 8.03 18.51
N GLU A 163 11.65 7.69 19.77
CA GLU A 163 12.87 8.07 20.48
C GLU A 163 14.11 7.38 19.91
N SER A 164 13.94 6.22 19.29
CA SER A 164 15.03 5.48 18.65
C SER A 164 14.52 4.58 17.52
N GLN A 165 15.46 4.19 16.66
CA GLN A 165 15.18 3.18 15.63
C GLN A 165 14.75 1.85 16.26
N GLU A 166 15.35 1.43 17.37
CA GLU A 166 14.94 0.22 18.07
C GLU A 166 13.47 0.31 18.52
N GLN A 167 13.05 1.46 19.05
CA GLN A 167 11.65 1.69 19.40
C GLN A 167 10.76 1.60 18.17
N PHE A 168 11.14 2.23 17.05
CA PHE A 168 10.36 2.16 15.81
C PHE A 168 10.18 0.71 15.31
N PHE A 169 11.23 -0.11 15.36
CA PHE A 169 11.17 -1.50 14.93
C PHE A 169 10.36 -2.42 15.85
N ASN A 170 10.20 -2.05 17.12
CA ASN A 170 9.61 -2.91 18.15
C ASN A 170 8.22 -2.47 18.63
N SER A 171 7.81 -1.21 18.39
CA SER A 171 6.55 -0.65 18.89
C SER A 171 5.44 -0.54 17.84
N VAL A 172 5.76 -0.73 16.56
CA VAL A 172 4.80 -0.61 15.47
C VAL A 172 4.01 -1.90 15.33
N GLU A 173 2.69 -1.76 15.22
CA GLU A 173 1.76 -2.88 15.03
C GLU A 173 1.12 -2.84 13.64
N LEU A 174 0.65 -3.99 13.19
CA LEU A 174 -0.12 -4.08 11.95
C LEU A 174 -1.50 -3.48 12.17
N ARG A 175 -1.97 -2.68 11.20
CA ARG A 175 -3.38 -2.24 11.10
C ARG A 175 -4.30 -3.46 11.17
N ASN A 176 -5.55 -3.23 11.58
CA ASN A 176 -6.55 -4.28 11.62
C ASN A 176 -6.59 -5.05 10.28
N ARG A 177 -6.48 -6.38 10.36
CA ARG A 177 -6.42 -7.27 9.19
C ARG A 177 -7.67 -7.16 8.31
N GLU A 178 -8.84 -6.90 8.90
CA GLU A 178 -10.07 -6.69 8.13
C GLU A 178 -10.00 -5.41 7.28
N GLU A 179 -9.40 -4.34 7.80
CA GLU A 179 -9.20 -3.09 7.05
C GLU A 179 -8.19 -3.29 5.92
N ILE A 180 -7.10 -4.02 6.17
CA ILE A 180 -6.11 -4.35 5.14
C ILE A 180 -6.78 -5.16 4.02
N LEU A 181 -7.56 -6.19 4.36
CA LEU A 181 -8.26 -7.00 3.37
C LEU A 181 -9.31 -6.20 2.60
N ASP A 182 -10.05 -5.29 3.27
CA ASP A 182 -10.98 -4.36 2.61
C ASP A 182 -10.27 -3.57 1.52
N GLU A 183 -9.09 -3.01 1.82
CA GLU A 183 -8.30 -2.25 0.86
C GLU A 183 -7.69 -3.15 -0.22
N CYS A 184 -7.25 -4.38 0.10
CA CYS A 184 -6.77 -5.35 -0.88
C CYS A 184 -7.83 -5.68 -1.93
N ASP A 185 -9.07 -5.99 -1.53
CA ASP A 185 -10.13 -6.31 -2.49
C ASP A 185 -10.53 -5.07 -3.29
N PHE A 186 -10.58 -3.89 -2.64
CA PHE A 186 -10.85 -2.63 -3.31
C PHE A 186 -9.82 -2.31 -4.40
N ILE A 187 -8.52 -2.30 -4.06
CA ILE A 187 -7.44 -1.96 -4.99
C ILE A 187 -7.34 -3.00 -6.12
N TYR A 188 -7.55 -4.28 -5.83
CA TYR A 188 -7.57 -5.36 -6.82
C TYR A 188 -8.59 -5.09 -7.92
N ARG A 189 -9.83 -4.76 -7.51
CA ARG A 189 -10.93 -4.48 -8.44
C ARG A 189 -10.79 -3.13 -9.14
N LEU A 190 -10.27 -2.12 -8.43
CA LEU A 190 -9.96 -0.82 -9.01
C LEU A 190 -8.92 -0.97 -10.11
N HIS A 191 -7.84 -1.71 -9.84
CA HIS A 191 -6.74 -1.94 -10.77
C HIS A 191 -7.23 -2.69 -12.01
N ASN A 192 -8.06 -3.74 -11.88
CA ASN A 192 -8.71 -4.37 -13.04
C ASN A 192 -9.52 -3.34 -13.87
N SER A 193 -10.34 -2.53 -13.20
CA SER A 193 -11.23 -1.56 -13.86
C SER A 193 -10.45 -0.47 -14.63
N VAL A 194 -9.32 -0.03 -14.06
CA VAL A 194 -8.42 0.95 -14.67
C VAL A 194 -7.65 0.33 -15.84
N ARG A 195 -7.09 -0.88 -15.69
CA ARG A 195 -6.42 -1.58 -16.79
C ARG A 195 -7.36 -1.86 -17.96
N SER A 196 -8.61 -2.23 -17.67
CA SER A 196 -9.64 -2.39 -18.70
C SER A 196 -9.92 -1.08 -19.43
N SER A 197 -10.01 0.05 -18.70
CA SER A 197 -10.19 1.36 -19.32
C SER A 197 -9.02 1.73 -20.23
N VAL A 198 -7.77 1.53 -19.76
CA VAL A 198 -6.55 1.77 -20.55
C VAL A 198 -6.52 0.91 -21.81
N PHE A 199 -6.77 -0.40 -21.67
CA PHE A 199 -6.77 -1.33 -22.80
C PHE A 199 -7.80 -0.96 -23.89
N ASN A 200 -8.96 -0.45 -23.48
CA ASN A 200 -10.04 -0.07 -24.38
C ASN A 200 -9.96 1.41 -24.84
N ASN A 201 -8.86 2.12 -24.56
CA ASN A 201 -8.73 3.57 -24.80
C ASN A 201 -9.92 4.39 -24.26
N ALA A 202 -10.48 3.97 -23.11
CA ALA A 202 -11.58 4.65 -22.45
C ALA A 202 -11.09 5.63 -21.39
N LYS A 203 -11.89 6.66 -21.11
CA LYS A 203 -11.59 7.62 -20.03
C LYS A 203 -11.62 6.92 -18.67
N ILE A 204 -10.55 7.08 -17.91
CA ILE A 204 -10.48 6.65 -16.50
C ILE A 204 -11.27 7.66 -15.65
N PRO A 205 -12.26 7.22 -14.84
CA PRO A 205 -12.95 8.11 -13.91
C PRO A 205 -11.99 8.83 -12.96
N HIS A 206 -12.30 10.10 -12.66
CA HIS A 206 -11.55 10.98 -11.73
C HIS A 206 -10.08 11.21 -12.10
N ASP A 207 -9.70 10.87 -13.33
CA ASP A 207 -8.32 10.99 -13.84
C ASP A 207 -7.32 10.25 -12.92
N TYR A 208 -7.75 9.10 -12.38
CA TYR A 208 -6.90 8.24 -11.55
C TYR A 208 -5.67 7.77 -12.33
N ASN A 209 -4.52 7.81 -11.65
CA ASN A 209 -3.23 7.45 -12.20
C ASN A 209 -3.00 5.93 -12.08
N PRO A 210 -2.84 5.20 -13.20
CA PRO A 210 -2.58 3.76 -13.19
C PRO A 210 -1.32 3.36 -12.42
N SER A 211 -0.25 4.17 -12.46
CA SER A 211 1.01 3.89 -11.78
C SER A 211 0.85 3.93 -10.26
N ILE A 212 0.06 4.89 -9.74
CA ILE A 212 -0.26 4.95 -8.30
C ILE A 212 -1.00 3.67 -7.89
N ILE A 213 -2.05 3.31 -8.63
CA ILE A 213 -2.86 2.11 -8.33
C ILE A 213 -2.02 0.83 -8.38
N TYR A 214 -1.12 0.73 -9.35
CA TYR A 214 -0.20 -0.40 -9.48
C TYR A 214 0.67 -0.56 -8.23
N GLU A 215 1.35 0.49 -7.80
CA GLU A 215 2.27 0.43 -6.66
C GLU A 215 1.56 0.12 -5.34
N ARG A 216 0.34 0.66 -5.15
CA ARG A 216 -0.47 0.34 -3.97
C ARG A 216 -0.96 -1.11 -3.99
N HIS A 217 -1.42 -1.60 -5.15
CA HIS A 217 -1.82 -3.01 -5.29
C HIS A 217 -0.64 -3.95 -5.01
N TYR A 218 0.53 -3.63 -5.56
CA TYR A 218 1.76 -4.37 -5.34
C TYR A 218 2.12 -4.43 -3.84
N ALA A 219 2.14 -3.29 -3.15
CA ALA A 219 2.43 -3.25 -1.71
C ALA A 219 1.41 -4.05 -0.88
N LEU A 220 0.12 -3.99 -1.21
CA LEU A 220 -0.94 -4.72 -0.50
C LEU A 220 -0.87 -6.24 -0.74
N ASN A 221 -0.53 -6.67 -1.95
CA ASN A 221 -0.27 -8.09 -2.24
C ASN A 221 0.94 -8.60 -1.47
N TRP A 222 1.98 -7.79 -1.33
CA TRP A 222 3.13 -8.16 -0.49
C TRP A 222 2.76 -8.24 0.99
N VAL A 223 1.99 -7.27 1.51
CA VAL A 223 1.52 -7.26 2.91
C VAL A 223 0.70 -8.50 3.24
N THR A 224 -0.09 -9.00 2.30
CA THR A 224 -0.94 -10.19 2.45
C THR A 224 -0.25 -11.50 2.05
N CYS A 225 1.06 -11.49 1.82
CA CYS A 225 1.84 -12.66 1.41
C CYS A 225 1.25 -13.38 0.20
N TYR A 226 0.70 -12.63 -0.76
CA TYR A 226 0.28 -13.20 -2.05
C TYR A 226 1.47 -13.86 -2.77
N GLN A 227 2.66 -13.29 -2.57
CA GLN A 227 3.96 -13.91 -2.80
C GLN A 227 4.86 -13.62 -1.59
N ASP A 228 5.83 -14.50 -1.34
CA ASP A 228 6.70 -14.40 -0.16
C ASP A 228 7.76 -13.29 -0.32
N ASN A 229 8.38 -13.21 -1.50
CA ASN A 229 9.45 -12.26 -1.80
C ASN A 229 8.93 -11.02 -2.50
N TRP A 230 9.54 -9.87 -2.22
CA TRP A 230 9.13 -8.59 -2.82
C TRP A 230 9.11 -8.66 -4.35
N ASP A 231 10.24 -8.98 -4.98
CA ASP A 231 10.41 -8.98 -6.45
C ASP A 231 9.48 -9.98 -7.17
N GLU A 232 8.94 -10.97 -6.45
CA GLU A 232 8.05 -12.00 -7.02
C GLU A 232 6.58 -11.58 -7.04
N VAL A 233 6.22 -10.50 -6.33
CA VAL A 233 4.83 -10.04 -6.23
C VAL A 233 4.29 -9.65 -7.61
N THR A 234 3.15 -10.22 -7.96
CA THR A 234 2.40 -9.85 -9.16
C THR A 234 1.12 -9.09 -8.79
N THR A 235 0.59 -8.35 -9.76
CA THR A 235 -0.69 -7.66 -9.67
C THR A 235 -1.62 -8.16 -10.78
N ASP A 236 -1.83 -9.47 -10.82
CA ASP A 236 -2.70 -10.11 -11.81
C ASP A 236 -4.14 -9.63 -11.60
N THR A 237 -4.75 -9.11 -12.67
CA THR A 237 -6.11 -8.54 -12.66
C THR A 237 -6.80 -8.75 -13.98
#